data_AF-A0A7C7QDQ9-F1
#
_entry.id   AF-A0A7C7QDQ9-F1
#
_cell.length_a   1.000
_cell.length_b   1.000
_cell.length_c   1.000
_cell.angle_alpha   90.00
_cell.angle_beta   90.00
_cell.angle_gamma   90.00
#
_symmetry.space_group_name_H-M   'P 1'
#
loop_
_entity.id
_entity.type
_entity.pdbx_description
1 polymer ?
#
loop_
_entity_poly.entity_id
_entity_poly.type
_entity_poly.pdbx_seq_one_letter_code
_entity_poly.pdbx_strand_id
1 'polypeptide(L)'
;MLLSSWLVLVLEGLEADALKRCLSSLHGVEVKIFSVSEFGKPEKARRLDLKGFGYGKPLSVEYEAEGKRFSIVVQTMKADSFGHEYPSDRAQSLILAYQTYSRLPRHVKALDLGVFTKRKTMVSLGDFEEFFLVVEKAEGKEYFWDLNRIADRGSLTR
;
A
#
# COMPACT_ATOMS: atom_id res chain seq x y z
N MET A 1 18.48 -15.24 -4.34
CA MET A 1 17.48 -14.34 -4.96
C MET A 1 17.04 -13.36 -3.88
N LEU A 2 17.71 -12.21 -3.82
CA LEU A 2 17.52 -11.21 -2.77
C LEU A 2 16.09 -10.68 -2.89
N LEU A 3 15.25 -10.89 -1.86
CA LEU A 3 14.10 -10.03 -1.61
C LEU A 3 14.61 -8.59 -1.81
N SER A 4 13.95 -7.79 -2.65
CA SER A 4 14.34 -6.41 -2.86
C SER A 4 14.43 -5.74 -1.48
N SER A 5 15.66 -5.49 -1.03
CA SER A 5 16.03 -5.08 0.33
C SER A 5 15.19 -3.89 0.82
N TRP A 6 14.74 -3.06 -0.11
CA TRP A 6 13.86 -1.93 0.08
C TRP A 6 12.46 -2.24 0.63
N LEU A 7 11.78 -3.31 0.18
CA LEU A 7 10.41 -3.61 0.64
C LEU A 7 10.43 -4.19 2.07
N VAL A 8 11.46 -4.98 2.38
CA VAL A 8 11.70 -5.53 3.73
C VAL A 8 11.99 -4.39 4.71
N LEU A 9 12.79 -3.40 4.33
CA LEU A 9 13.13 -2.24 5.17
C LEU A 9 11.96 -1.28 5.45
N VAL A 10 11.00 -1.14 4.52
CA VAL A 10 9.80 -0.30 4.73
C VAL A 10 8.85 -0.92 5.76
N LEU A 11 8.83 -2.25 5.86
CA LEU A 11 7.84 -3.00 6.65
C LEU A 11 8.44 -3.55 7.96
N GLU A 12 9.75 -3.76 8.04
CA GLU A 12 10.46 -4.01 9.30
C GLU A 12 10.37 -2.79 10.23
N GLY A 13 9.58 -2.91 11.30
CA GLY A 13 9.42 -1.85 12.30
C GLY A 13 8.21 -0.95 12.06
N LEU A 14 7.20 -1.40 11.31
CA LEU A 14 5.87 -0.79 11.38
C LEU A 14 5.40 -0.80 12.84
N GLU A 15 5.13 0.37 13.39
CA GLU A 15 4.70 0.50 14.78
C GLU A 15 3.21 0.16 14.92
N ALA A 16 2.85 -0.54 16.00
CA ALA A 16 1.47 -0.82 16.36
C ALA A 16 0.58 0.44 16.34
N ASP A 17 1.16 1.58 16.74
CA ASP A 17 0.50 2.87 16.75
C ASP A 17 0.18 3.40 15.34
N ALA A 18 0.94 3.02 14.31
CA ALA A 18 0.62 3.41 12.94
C ALA A 18 -0.69 2.80 12.46
N LEU A 19 -0.91 1.51 12.76
CA LEU A 19 -2.16 0.81 12.45
C LEU A 19 -3.33 1.41 13.25
N LYS A 20 -3.14 1.64 14.55
CA LYS A 20 -4.16 2.26 15.41
C LYS A 20 -4.57 3.65 14.89
N ARG A 21 -3.59 4.50 14.52
CA ARG A 21 -3.84 5.83 13.95
C ARG A 21 -4.60 5.76 12.63
N CYS A 22 -4.20 4.85 11.73
CA CYS A 22 -4.87 4.66 10.45
C CYS A 22 -6.33 4.25 10.63
N LEU A 23 -6.59 3.24 11.48
CA LEU A 23 -7.96 2.79 11.77
C LEU A 23 -8.78 3.85 12.51
N SER A 24 -8.14 4.64 13.39
CA SER A 24 -8.84 5.76 14.04
C SER A 24 -9.22 6.85 13.05
N SER A 25 -8.36 7.15 12.08
CA SER A 25 -8.66 8.06 10.98
C SER A 25 -9.80 7.54 10.10
N LEU A 26 -9.83 6.23 9.83
CA LEU A 26 -10.87 5.60 9.02
C LEU A 26 -12.26 5.70 9.66
N HIS A 27 -12.35 5.58 10.99
CA HIS A 27 -13.62 5.66 11.73
C HIS A 27 -13.95 7.07 12.24
N GLY A 28 -13.00 8.01 12.21
CA GLY A 28 -13.15 9.33 12.83
C GLY A 28 -13.17 9.31 14.37
N VAL A 29 -12.85 8.17 14.99
CA VAL A 29 -12.84 7.98 16.45
C VAL A 29 -11.63 7.16 16.88
N GLU A 30 -11.27 7.20 18.16
CA GLU A 30 -10.24 6.30 18.68
C GLU A 30 -10.69 4.84 18.61
N VAL A 31 -9.82 3.97 18.09
CA VAL A 31 -10.05 2.52 18.06
C VAL A 31 -9.25 1.79 19.14
N LYS A 32 -9.80 0.67 19.61
CA LYS A 32 -9.12 -0.26 20.52
C LYS A 32 -8.82 -1.57 19.79
N ILE A 33 -7.54 -1.82 19.51
CA ILE A 33 -7.10 -3.07 18.88
C ILE A 33 -6.98 -4.17 19.93
N PHE A 34 -7.61 -5.31 19.70
CA PHE A 34 -7.57 -6.48 20.57
C PHE A 34 -6.55 -7.52 20.11
N SER A 35 -6.45 -7.75 18.80
CA SER A 35 -5.62 -8.80 18.23
C SER A 35 -5.05 -8.39 16.87
N VAL A 36 -3.82 -8.83 16.62
CA VAL A 36 -3.16 -8.79 15.32
C VAL A 36 -2.46 -10.13 15.10
N SER A 37 -2.72 -10.80 13.99
CA SER A 37 -2.10 -12.09 13.67
C SER A 37 -1.89 -12.26 12.16
N GLU A 38 -1.06 -13.23 11.75
CA GLU A 38 -0.98 -13.66 10.35
C GLU A 38 -2.34 -14.24 9.91
N PHE A 39 -2.85 -13.78 8.77
CA PHE A 39 -4.11 -14.27 8.21
C PHE A 39 -4.02 -15.78 7.94
N GLY A 40 -5.04 -16.54 8.36
CA GLY A 40 -5.08 -18.00 8.22
C GLY A 40 -4.29 -18.79 9.29
N LYS A 41 -3.65 -18.13 10.27
CA LYS A 41 -2.98 -18.78 11.41
C LYS A 41 -3.38 -18.15 12.75
N PRO A 42 -4.60 -18.48 13.24
CA PRO A 42 -5.14 -17.85 14.45
C PRO A 42 -4.34 -18.18 15.74
N GLU A 43 -3.61 -19.29 15.78
CA GLU A 43 -2.94 -19.77 16.99
C GLU A 43 -1.71 -18.95 17.44
N LYS A 44 -1.27 -17.96 16.65
CA LYS A 44 -0.13 -17.08 16.99
C LYS A 44 -0.55 -15.62 17.19
N ALA A 45 -1.72 -15.38 17.79
CA ALA A 45 -2.11 -14.05 18.26
C ALA A 45 -1.14 -13.58 19.37
N ARG A 46 -0.03 -12.98 18.97
CA ARG A 46 0.86 -12.26 19.88
C ARG A 46 0.38 -10.82 19.98
N ARG A 47 0.49 -10.25 21.18
CA ARG A 47 0.22 -8.84 21.45
C ARG A 47 1.09 -7.97 20.52
N LEU A 48 0.46 -7.44 19.46
CA LEU A 48 0.98 -6.42 18.53
C LEU A 48 2.38 -6.73 17.97
N ASP A 49 2.56 -7.87 17.30
CA ASP A 49 3.78 -8.16 16.55
C ASP A 49 3.56 -8.03 15.04
N LEU A 50 3.92 -6.88 14.48
CA LEU A 50 3.80 -6.58 13.04
C LEU A 50 4.99 -7.12 12.22
N LYS A 51 5.95 -7.83 12.83
CA LYS A 51 7.19 -8.29 12.16
C LYS A 51 6.97 -9.26 10.99
N GLY A 52 5.81 -9.91 10.90
CA GLY A 52 5.47 -10.81 9.79
C GLY A 52 4.85 -10.12 8.57
N PHE A 53 4.47 -8.84 8.71
CA PHE A 53 3.81 -8.10 7.66
C PHE A 53 4.81 -7.62 6.60
N GLY A 54 4.50 -7.87 5.33
CA GLY A 54 5.36 -7.46 4.21
C GLY A 54 6.11 -8.55 3.47
N TYR A 55 6.12 -9.78 3.97
CA TYR A 55 6.61 -10.95 3.22
C TYR A 55 5.54 -11.54 2.28
N GLY A 56 4.56 -10.74 1.86
CA GLY A 56 3.39 -11.19 1.08
C GLY A 56 2.31 -11.90 1.91
N LYS A 57 2.31 -11.72 3.24
CA LYS A 57 1.32 -12.32 4.13
C LYS A 57 0.39 -11.27 4.72
N PRO A 58 -0.93 -11.39 4.52
CA PRO A 58 -1.90 -10.49 5.13
C PRO A 58 -1.96 -10.63 6.66
N LEU A 59 -2.40 -9.59 7.34
CA LEU A 59 -2.71 -9.59 8.76
C LEU A 59 -4.21 -9.65 8.99
N SER A 60 -4.65 -10.48 9.94
CA SER A 60 -5.95 -10.35 10.59
C SER A 60 -5.86 -9.35 11.73
N VAL A 61 -6.81 -8.41 11.82
CA VAL A 61 -6.89 -7.43 12.89
C VAL A 61 -8.30 -7.42 13.47
N GLU A 62 -8.38 -7.60 14.78
CA GLU A 62 -9.62 -7.49 15.56
C GLU A 62 -9.56 -6.22 16.40
N TYR A 63 -10.58 -5.36 16.28
CA TYR A 63 -10.63 -4.10 17.02
C TYR A 63 -12.07 -3.65 17.29
N GLU A 64 -12.21 -2.63 18.13
CA GLU A 64 -13.46 -1.95 18.42
C GLU A 64 -13.37 -0.46 18.09
N ALA A 65 -14.44 0.08 17.50
CA ALA A 65 -14.65 1.51 17.29
C ALA A 65 -16.11 1.80 17.65
N GLU A 66 -16.36 2.83 18.48
CA GLU A 66 -17.72 3.20 18.94
C GLU A 66 -18.54 2.00 19.49
N GLY A 67 -17.91 1.10 20.25
CA GLY A 67 -18.57 -0.08 20.82
C GLY A 67 -18.95 -1.17 19.80
N LYS A 68 -18.59 -1.00 18.52
CA LYS A 68 -18.77 -2.01 17.46
C LYS A 68 -17.46 -2.75 17.24
N ARG A 69 -17.54 -4.08 17.13
CA ARG A 69 -16.38 -4.94 16.82
C ARG A 69 -16.20 -5.09 15.31
N PHE A 70 -14.96 -5.05 14.89
CA PHE A 70 -14.52 -5.20 13.50
C PHE A 70 -13.44 -6.26 13.40
N SER A 71 -13.57 -7.10 12.37
CA SER A 71 -12.57 -8.09 11.95
C SER A 71 -12.17 -7.75 10.52
N ILE A 72 -10.89 -7.42 10.30
CA ILE A 72 -10.40 -6.98 8.99
C ILE A 72 -9.13 -7.70 8.58
N VAL A 73 -8.82 -7.63 7.29
CA VAL A 73 -7.56 -8.08 6.73
C VAL A 73 -6.77 -6.90 6.19
N VAL A 74 -5.56 -6.70 6.68
CA VAL A 74 -4.60 -5.73 6.12
C VAL A 74 -3.65 -6.49 5.21
N GLN A 75 -3.57 -6.10 3.94
CA GLN A 75 -2.73 -6.78 2.95
C GLN A 75 -1.94 -5.79 2.11
N THR A 76 -0.86 -6.28 1.51
CA THR A 76 -0.05 -5.56 0.53
C THR A 76 0.35 -6.53 -0.58
N MET A 77 0.73 -5.99 -1.73
CA MET A 77 1.24 -6.78 -2.84
C MET A 77 2.77 -6.86 -2.76
N LYS A 78 3.30 -8.08 -2.88
CA LYS A 78 4.73 -8.32 -2.92
C LYS A 78 5.26 -8.02 -4.33
N ALA A 79 6.51 -7.57 -4.43
CA ALA A 79 7.19 -7.54 -5.70
C ALA A 79 7.51 -8.96 -6.18
N ASP A 80 7.13 -9.28 -7.41
CA ASP A 80 7.39 -10.56 -8.09
C ASP A 80 7.44 -10.34 -9.62
N SER A 81 7.62 -11.43 -10.37
CA SER A 81 7.80 -11.41 -11.83
C SER A 81 6.50 -11.43 -12.63
N PHE A 82 5.34 -11.19 -12.00
CA PHE A 82 4.02 -11.25 -12.64
C PHE A 82 3.44 -9.86 -12.94
N GLY A 83 4.29 -8.86 -13.18
CA GLY A 83 3.86 -7.48 -13.35
C GLY A 83 3.66 -6.77 -12.00
N HIS A 84 4.43 -7.15 -10.99
CA HIS A 84 4.44 -6.52 -9.67
C HIS A 84 5.82 -5.96 -9.32
N GLU A 85 6.73 -5.87 -10.29
CA GLU A 85 8.11 -5.45 -10.12
C GLU A 85 8.18 -4.02 -9.59
N TYR A 86 7.42 -3.10 -10.21
CA TYR A 86 7.43 -1.69 -9.84
C TYR A 86 6.33 -1.35 -8.83
N PRO A 87 6.56 -0.37 -7.94
CA PRO A 87 5.52 0.13 -7.04
C PRO A 87 4.27 0.62 -7.76
N SER A 88 4.40 1.17 -8.98
CA SER A 88 3.29 1.61 -9.81
C SER A 88 2.33 0.47 -10.16
N ASP A 89 2.86 -0.70 -10.50
CA ASP A 89 2.07 -1.84 -10.97
C ASP A 89 1.21 -2.40 -9.83
N ARG A 90 1.83 -2.48 -8.63
CA ARG A 90 1.16 -2.86 -7.39
C ARG A 90 0.14 -1.82 -6.95
N ALA A 91 0.46 -0.53 -7.08
CA ALA A 91 -0.47 0.55 -6.77
C ALA A 91 -1.70 0.49 -7.68
N GLN A 92 -1.52 0.33 -9.00
CA GLN A 92 -2.61 0.19 -9.96
C GLN A 92 -3.56 -0.95 -9.56
N SER A 93 -3.01 -2.11 -9.22
CA SER A 93 -3.79 -3.28 -8.81
C SER A 93 -4.59 -3.04 -7.52
N LEU A 94 -3.97 -2.39 -6.51
CA LEU A 94 -4.65 -2.05 -5.25
C LEU A 94 -5.73 -0.97 -5.43
N ILE A 95 -5.48 0.02 -6.29
CA ILE A 95 -6.47 1.05 -6.65
C ILE A 95 -7.68 0.40 -7.32
N LEU A 96 -7.44 -0.47 -8.31
CA LEU A 96 -8.51 -1.19 -9.00
C LEU A 96 -9.32 -2.06 -8.02
N ALA A 97 -8.64 -2.79 -7.13
CA ALA A 97 -9.30 -3.58 -6.08
C ALA A 97 -10.19 -2.69 -5.19
N TYR A 98 -9.66 -1.55 -4.72
CA TYR A 98 -10.41 -0.60 -3.89
C TYR A 98 -11.70 -0.10 -4.58
N GLN A 99 -11.59 0.29 -5.85
CA GLN A 99 -12.71 0.84 -6.62
C GLN A 99 -13.76 -0.22 -7.02
N THR A 100 -13.40 -1.50 -7.06
CA THR A 100 -14.27 -2.56 -7.62
C THR A 100 -14.84 -3.50 -6.58
N TYR A 101 -14.10 -3.84 -5.52
CA TYR A 101 -14.48 -4.86 -4.54
C TYR A 101 -15.90 -4.68 -3.98
N SER A 102 -16.25 -3.44 -3.62
CA SER A 102 -17.57 -3.11 -3.07
C SER A 102 -18.73 -3.17 -4.09
N ARG A 103 -18.43 -3.30 -5.39
CA ARG A 103 -19.40 -3.38 -6.50
C ARG A 103 -19.59 -4.80 -7.02
N LEU A 104 -18.73 -5.74 -6.62
CA LEU A 104 -18.77 -7.13 -7.10
C LEU A 104 -19.72 -7.98 -6.22
N PRO A 105 -20.72 -8.67 -6.80
CA PRO A 105 -21.63 -9.50 -6.04
C PRO A 105 -20.91 -10.59 -5.25
N ARG A 106 -21.26 -10.73 -3.96
CA ARG A 106 -20.66 -11.72 -3.03
C ARG A 106 -19.15 -11.55 -2.80
N HIS A 107 -18.60 -10.38 -3.11
CA HIS A 107 -17.21 -10.04 -2.80
C HIS A 107 -17.13 -9.25 -1.48
N VAL A 108 -15.98 -9.34 -0.81
CA VAL A 108 -15.69 -8.49 0.36
C VAL A 108 -15.61 -7.03 -0.06
N LYS A 109 -15.99 -6.10 0.83
CA LYS A 109 -15.81 -4.66 0.61
C LYS A 109 -14.37 -4.27 0.87
N ALA A 110 -13.82 -3.39 0.04
CA ALA A 110 -12.59 -2.70 0.38
C ALA A 110 -12.92 -1.56 1.36
N LEU A 111 -12.37 -1.60 2.57
CA LEU A 111 -12.66 -0.61 3.61
C LEU A 111 -11.82 0.65 3.44
N ASP A 112 -10.59 0.51 2.99
CA ASP A 112 -9.65 1.61 2.79
C ASP A 112 -8.59 1.22 1.75
N LEU A 113 -7.94 2.22 1.17
CA LEU A 113 -6.72 2.13 0.38
C LEU A 113 -5.71 3.03 1.06
N GLY A 114 -4.44 2.65 1.11
CA GLY A 114 -3.43 3.49 1.76
C GLY A 114 -2.01 3.17 1.33
N VAL A 115 -1.09 3.97 1.84
CA VAL A 115 0.35 3.83 1.59
C VAL A 115 1.14 3.69 2.88
N PHE A 116 2.24 2.95 2.79
CA PHE A 116 3.27 2.94 3.81
C PHE A 116 4.31 4.01 3.49
N THR A 117 4.59 4.88 4.45
CA THR A 117 5.58 5.94 4.27
C THR A 117 6.98 5.45 4.65
N LYS A 118 8.01 6.16 4.20
CA LYS A 118 9.41 5.94 4.64
C LYS A 118 9.60 6.09 6.15
N ARG A 119 8.67 6.78 6.84
CA ARG A 119 8.66 6.94 8.30
C ARG A 119 7.93 5.81 9.02
N LYS A 120 7.63 4.69 8.32
CA LYS A 120 6.94 3.52 8.86
C LYS A 120 5.57 3.87 9.43
N THR A 121 4.87 4.81 8.78
CA THR A 121 3.47 5.15 9.09
C THR A 121 2.55 4.64 7.99
N MET A 122 1.26 4.50 8.33
CA MET A 122 0.19 4.22 7.38
C MET A 122 -0.59 5.51 7.12
N VAL A 123 -0.82 5.83 5.86
CA VAL A 123 -1.63 6.98 5.43
C VAL A 123 -2.78 6.45 4.59
N SER A 124 -4.01 6.75 5.02
CA SER A 124 -5.22 6.45 4.27
C SER A 124 -5.29 7.36 3.03
N LEU A 125 -5.76 6.76 1.95
CA LEU A 125 -6.11 7.39 0.68
C LEU A 125 -7.57 7.11 0.32
N GLY A 126 -8.39 6.56 1.22
CA GLY A 126 -9.77 6.12 0.89
C GLY A 126 -10.69 7.22 0.34
N ASP A 127 -10.39 8.48 0.62
CA ASP A 127 -11.14 9.65 0.15
C ASP A 127 -10.48 10.34 -1.06
N PHE A 128 -9.78 9.58 -1.91
CA PHE A 128 -9.19 10.13 -3.14
C PHE A 128 -10.19 10.15 -4.30
N GLU A 129 -10.12 11.20 -5.13
CA GLU A 129 -10.83 11.27 -6.42
C GLU A 129 -9.86 11.13 -7.59
N GLU A 130 -8.70 11.82 -7.53
CA GLU A 130 -7.66 11.79 -8.57
C GLU A 130 -6.27 12.01 -7.96
N PHE A 131 -5.25 11.43 -8.58
CA PHE A 131 -3.85 11.67 -8.26
C PHE A 131 -3.34 12.91 -9.02
N PHE A 132 -2.71 13.83 -8.30
CA PHE A 132 -1.97 14.94 -8.92
C PHE A 132 -0.47 14.75 -8.72
N LEU A 133 0.32 15.26 -9.67
CA LEU A 133 1.78 15.31 -9.58
C LEU A 133 2.23 16.76 -9.61
N VAL A 134 3.01 17.15 -8.59
CA VAL A 134 3.71 18.44 -8.58
C VAL A 134 5.14 18.19 -9.03
N VAL A 135 5.53 18.83 -10.12
CA VAL A 135 6.88 18.74 -10.69
C VAL A 135 7.59 20.09 -10.58
N GLU A 136 8.92 20.08 -10.54
CA GLU A 136 9.71 21.32 -10.62
C GLU A 136 9.49 21.99 -11.98
N LYS A 137 9.37 23.32 -11.99
CA LYS A 137 9.37 24.08 -13.24
C LYS A 137 10.80 24.07 -13.80
N ALA A 138 10.98 23.47 -14.97
CA ALA A 138 12.22 23.54 -15.73
C ALA A 138 12.02 24.39 -16.99
N GLU A 139 13.00 25.23 -17.31
CA GLU A 139 13.08 25.93 -18.60
C GLU A 139 13.99 25.14 -19.54
N GLY A 140 13.58 24.98 -20.80
CA GLY A 140 14.31 24.16 -21.76
C GLY A 140 13.52 23.85 -23.03
N LYS A 141 14.06 22.98 -23.87
CA LYS A 141 13.36 22.42 -25.03
C LYS A 141 12.68 21.11 -24.63
N GLU A 142 11.51 20.83 -25.20
CA GLU A 142 10.81 19.58 -24.89
C GLU A 142 11.64 18.37 -25.29
N TYR A 143 11.55 17.30 -24.49
CA TYR A 143 12.26 16.04 -24.72
C TYR A 143 12.02 15.42 -26.10
N PHE A 144 10.87 15.70 -26.73
CA PHE A 144 10.55 15.18 -28.07
C PHE A 144 11.56 15.62 -29.14
N TRP A 145 12.19 16.80 -28.99
CA TRP A 145 13.22 17.25 -29.92
C TRP A 145 14.48 16.37 -29.87
N ASP A 146 14.80 15.83 -28.69
CA ASP A 146 15.90 14.89 -28.56
C ASP A 146 15.50 13.51 -29.09
N LEU A 147 14.24 13.09 -28.91
CA LEU A 147 13.72 11.87 -29.53
C LEU A 147 13.78 11.93 -31.06
N ASN A 148 13.35 13.03 -31.68
CA ASN A 148 13.46 13.23 -33.13
C ASN A 148 14.91 13.18 -33.59
N ARG A 149 15.81 13.86 -32.88
CA ARG A 149 17.24 13.85 -33.21
C ARG A 149 17.84 12.46 -33.12
N ILE A 150 17.45 11.66 -32.12
CA ILE A 150 17.87 10.27 -31.97
C ILE A 150 17.32 9.42 -33.11
N ALA A 151 16.05 9.61 -33.48
CA ALA A 151 15.41 8.88 -34.58
C ALA A 151 16.08 9.19 -35.93
N ASP A 152 16.30 10.47 -36.25
CA ASP A 152 16.94 10.90 -37.50
C ASP A 152 18.41 10.43 -37.58
N ARG A 153 19.11 10.45 -36.45
CA ARG A 153 20.52 10.04 -36.38
C ARG A 153 20.71 8.53 -36.36
N GLY A 154 19.75 7.77 -35.82
CA GLY A 154 19.84 6.32 -35.64
C GLY A 154 20.78 5.87 -34.50
N SER A 155 21.21 6.78 -33.61
CA SER A 155 22.05 6.43 -32.44
C SER A 155 21.63 7.22 -31.20
N LEU A 156 21.83 6.64 -30.00
CA LEU A 156 21.49 7.29 -28.72
C LEU A 156 22.61 8.21 -28.21
N THR A 157 23.86 7.84 -28.43
CA THR A 157 25.06 8.61 -28.05
C THR A 157 25.59 9.45 -29.21
N ARG A 158 26.30 10.54 -28.89
CA ARG A 158 27.01 11.37 -29.89
C ARG A 158 28.08 10.57 -30.60
#